data_AF-A0A969I0V3-F1
#
_entry.id   AF-A0A969I0V3-F1
#
_cell.length_a   1.000
_cell.length_b   1.000
_cell.length_c   1.000
_cell.angle_alpha   90.00
_cell.angle_beta   90.00
_cell.angle_gamma   90.00
#
_symmetry.space_group_name_H-M   'P 1'
#
loop_
_entity.id
_entity.type
_entity.pdbx_description
1 polymer ?
#
loop_
_entity_poly.entity_id
_entity_poly.type
_entity_poly.pdbx_seq_one_letter_code
_entity_poly.pdbx_strand_id
1 'polypeptide(L)'
;PDGTIAITIRQVLADEGKGDTLRGFALASALPSKRAMSWVLASAILLLLLAMPVASHWLRTPVKPDPKGETPGQVVLDAAWTSGALSLKHHTLEDNCESCHVAAFESVQDETCISCHEGTGNHAAMPRQTKGMPDLSPGDALQWQIAEGFGKEGPLGCVACHSEHEGPVRQKSASEAFCADCHDTLDTRLTDVKFANAHDFGKEHPQFRPLYYASFGAAKPVRATTVRPRWNAPASNSRTMSIWTRPAARRGWR
;
A
#
# COMPACT_ATOMS: atom_id res chain seq x y z
N PRO A 1 -82.45 -13.13 -62.90
CA PRO A 1 -81.71 -11.85 -62.98
C PRO A 1 -80.24 -12.13 -62.66
N ASP A 2 -79.48 -12.44 -63.69
CA ASP A 2 -78.06 -12.81 -63.58
C ASP A 2 -77.23 -11.52 -63.55
N GLY A 3 -76.71 -11.18 -62.38
CA GLY A 3 -75.87 -10.00 -62.18
C GLY A 3 -74.44 -10.27 -62.61
N THR A 4 -74.00 -9.63 -63.68
CA THR A 4 -72.60 -9.71 -64.14
C THR A 4 -71.69 -8.96 -63.18
N ILE A 5 -70.80 -9.66 -62.48
CA ILE A 5 -69.78 -9.06 -61.63
C ILE A 5 -68.63 -8.57 -62.51
N ALA A 6 -68.40 -7.26 -62.55
CA ALA A 6 -67.26 -6.66 -63.23
C ALA A 6 -66.10 -6.52 -62.25
N ILE A 7 -65.01 -7.25 -62.49
CA ILE A 7 -63.75 -7.13 -61.74
C ILE A 7 -62.81 -6.24 -62.56
N THR A 8 -62.45 -5.08 -62.03
CA THR A 8 -61.47 -4.18 -62.66
C THR A 8 -60.14 -4.27 -61.92
N ILE A 9 -59.11 -4.77 -62.59
CA ILE A 9 -57.74 -4.82 -62.06
C ILE A 9 -57.02 -3.54 -62.53
N ARG A 10 -56.67 -2.66 -61.60
CA ARG A 10 -55.76 -1.53 -61.88
C ARG A 10 -54.34 -1.98 -61.59
N GLN A 11 -53.44 -1.83 -62.56
CA GLN A 11 -52.01 -1.90 -62.28
C GLN A 11 -51.60 -0.62 -61.56
N VAL A 12 -51.30 -0.76 -60.28
CA VAL A 12 -50.64 0.29 -59.49
C VAL A 12 -49.16 0.24 -59.87
N LEU A 13 -48.54 1.39 -60.10
CA LEU A 13 -47.11 1.47 -60.44
C LEU A 13 -46.30 0.75 -59.35
N ALA A 14 -45.33 -0.07 -59.74
CA ALA A 14 -44.54 -0.93 -58.83
C ALA A 14 -43.71 -0.16 -57.77
N ASP A 15 -43.91 1.15 -57.64
CA ASP A 15 -43.24 2.08 -56.74
C ASP A 15 -44.21 2.86 -55.82
N GLU A 16 -45.52 2.85 -56.09
CA GLU A 16 -46.52 3.40 -55.18
C GLU A 16 -46.70 2.45 -53.98
N GLY A 17 -45.94 2.72 -52.91
CA GLY A 17 -45.86 1.89 -51.71
C GLY A 17 -44.47 1.37 -51.37
N LYS A 18 -43.46 1.63 -52.23
CA LYS A 18 -42.04 1.38 -51.92
C LYS A 18 -41.40 2.48 -51.05
N GLY A 19 -42.22 3.27 -50.35
CA GLY A 19 -41.76 3.98 -49.16
C GLY A 19 -41.40 2.93 -48.12
N ASP A 20 -40.14 2.51 -48.15
CA ASP A 20 -39.45 1.54 -47.29
C ASP A 20 -40.29 1.13 -46.07
N THR A 21 -41.18 0.15 -46.27
CA THR A 21 -42.12 -0.31 -45.23
C THR A 21 -41.36 -0.81 -44.00
N LEU A 22 -40.11 -1.25 -44.19
CA LEU A 22 -39.22 -1.61 -43.10
C LEU A 22 -38.79 -0.39 -42.27
N ARG A 23 -38.61 0.81 -42.85
CA ARG A 23 -38.34 2.04 -42.09
C ARG A 23 -39.52 2.53 -41.25
N GLY A 24 -40.75 2.26 -41.69
CA GLY A 24 -41.97 2.60 -40.95
C GLY A 24 -42.19 1.74 -39.70
N PHE A 25 -41.73 0.48 -39.71
CA PHE A 25 -41.82 -0.45 -38.58
C PHE A 25 -40.50 -0.70 -37.84
N ALA A 26 -39.37 -0.19 -38.36
CA ALA A 26 -38.10 -0.27 -37.65
C ALA A 26 -38.02 0.82 -36.58
N LEU A 27 -37.80 0.40 -35.32
CA LEU A 27 -37.40 1.28 -34.21
C LEU A 27 -36.19 2.18 -34.54
N ALA A 28 -35.47 1.90 -35.63
CA ALA A 28 -34.38 2.70 -36.15
C ALA A 28 -34.78 4.14 -36.53
N SER A 29 -36.06 4.44 -36.75
CA SER A 29 -36.55 5.80 -37.01
C SER A 29 -36.94 6.58 -35.75
N ALA A 30 -37.15 5.90 -34.61
CA ALA A 30 -37.64 6.49 -33.37
C ALA A 30 -36.54 6.76 -32.33
N LEU A 31 -35.40 6.07 -32.39
CA LEU A 31 -34.31 6.19 -31.43
C LEU A 31 -32.92 6.30 -32.11
N PRO A 32 -31.93 6.93 -31.47
CA PRO A 32 -30.56 6.96 -31.96
C PRO A 32 -29.99 5.54 -32.12
N SER A 33 -28.93 5.39 -32.93
CA SER A 33 -28.27 4.09 -33.10
C SER A 33 -27.81 3.51 -31.75
N LYS A 34 -27.81 2.17 -31.63
CA LYS A 34 -27.31 1.47 -30.43
C LYS A 34 -25.91 1.95 -30.02
N ARG A 35 -25.02 2.17 -30.99
CA ARG A 35 -23.67 2.69 -30.75
C ARG A 35 -23.68 4.09 -30.15
N ALA A 36 -24.52 5.00 -30.67
CA ALA A 36 -24.65 6.35 -30.11
C ALA A 36 -25.21 6.30 -28.68
N MET A 37 -26.27 5.51 -28.46
CA MET A 37 -26.84 5.33 -27.12
C MET A 37 -25.83 4.72 -26.14
N SER A 38 -25.04 3.73 -26.56
CA SER A 38 -23.99 3.14 -25.72
C SER A 38 -22.94 4.16 -25.31
N TRP A 39 -22.43 4.96 -26.24
CA TRP A 39 -21.44 6.00 -25.91
C TRP A 39 -22.02 7.11 -25.03
N VAL A 40 -23.27 7.53 -25.29
CA VAL A 40 -23.96 8.52 -24.46
C VAL A 40 -24.15 8.01 -23.04
N LEU A 41 -24.67 6.81 -22.87
CA LEU A 41 -24.89 6.22 -21.55
C LEU A 41 -23.56 5.95 -20.82
N ALA A 42 -22.55 5.42 -21.51
CA ALA A 42 -21.23 5.20 -20.92
C ALA A 42 -20.60 6.51 -20.45
N SER A 43 -20.67 7.57 -21.27
CA SER A 43 -20.17 8.90 -20.91
C SER A 43 -20.98 9.51 -19.77
N ALA A 44 -22.31 9.37 -19.78
CA ALA A 44 -23.16 9.85 -18.70
C ALA A 44 -22.84 9.16 -17.37
N ILE A 45 -22.68 7.83 -17.37
CA ILE A 45 -22.27 7.07 -16.18
C ILE A 45 -20.90 7.53 -15.68
N LEU A 46 -19.92 7.64 -16.58
CA LEU A 46 -18.57 8.10 -16.23
C LEU A 46 -18.60 9.50 -15.61
N LEU A 47 -19.30 10.44 -16.25
CA LEU A 47 -19.41 11.82 -15.77
C LEU A 47 -20.12 11.90 -14.42
N LEU A 48 -21.20 11.14 -14.21
CA LEU A 48 -21.92 11.12 -12.93
C LEU A 48 -21.05 10.53 -11.81
N LEU A 49 -20.39 9.40 -12.06
CA LEU A 49 -19.54 8.73 -11.06
C LEU A 49 -18.24 9.51 -10.76
N LEU A 50 -17.75 10.31 -11.71
CA LEU A 50 -16.59 11.18 -11.49
C LEU A 50 -16.99 12.51 -10.84
N ALA A 51 -18.13 13.09 -11.22
CA ALA A 51 -18.57 14.38 -10.69
C ALA A 51 -18.85 14.33 -9.19
N MET A 52 -19.36 13.20 -8.70
CA MET A 52 -19.73 13.03 -7.30
C MET A 52 -18.54 13.15 -6.31
N PRO A 53 -17.45 12.35 -6.42
CA PRO A 53 -16.30 12.48 -5.54
C PRO A 53 -15.57 13.83 -5.72
N VAL A 54 -15.51 14.36 -6.95
CA VAL A 54 -14.90 15.67 -7.22
C VAL A 54 -15.67 16.79 -6.53
N ALA A 55 -17.00 16.80 -6.67
CA ALA A 55 -17.86 17.77 -6.00
C ALA A 55 -17.76 17.63 -4.48
N SER A 56 -17.82 16.40 -3.95
CA SER A 56 -17.66 16.14 -2.51
C SER A 56 -16.33 16.68 -1.98
N HIS A 57 -15.23 16.45 -2.70
CA HIS A 57 -13.91 16.95 -2.29
C HIS A 57 -13.78 18.47 -2.35
N TRP A 58 -14.43 19.13 -3.32
CA TRP A 58 -14.39 20.59 -3.47
C TRP A 58 -15.33 21.34 -2.53
N LEU A 59 -16.46 20.74 -2.18
CA LEU A 59 -17.50 21.36 -1.36
C LEU A 59 -17.35 21.04 0.14
N ARG A 60 -16.52 20.05 0.51
CA ARG A 60 -16.30 19.67 1.92
C ARG A 60 -15.51 20.73 2.68
N THR A 61 -15.59 20.65 4.00
CA THR A 61 -14.64 21.32 4.89
C THR A 61 -13.50 20.34 5.22
N PRO A 62 -12.24 20.68 4.95
CA PRO A 62 -11.14 19.75 5.25
C PRO A 62 -11.10 19.36 6.74
N VAL A 63 -11.16 18.06 7.01
CA VAL A 63 -10.96 17.52 8.35
C VAL A 63 -9.45 17.56 8.63
N LYS A 64 -9.08 18.03 9.83
CA LYS A 64 -7.68 17.94 10.27
C LYS A 64 -7.37 16.48 10.58
N PRO A 65 -6.11 16.02 10.40
CA PRO A 65 -5.71 14.69 10.84
C PRO A 65 -6.23 14.43 12.26
N ASP A 66 -7.04 13.39 12.40
CA ASP A 66 -7.71 13.04 13.64
C ASP A 66 -7.12 11.72 14.17
N PRO A 67 -6.08 11.80 15.03
CA PRO A 67 -5.39 10.63 15.55
C PRO A 67 -6.30 9.65 16.28
N LYS A 68 -7.49 10.10 16.70
CA LYS A 68 -8.42 9.34 17.51
C LYS A 68 -9.60 8.80 16.71
N GLY A 69 -9.75 9.18 15.44
CA GLY A 69 -10.90 8.83 14.61
C GLY A 69 -12.23 9.29 15.22
N GLU A 70 -12.22 10.40 15.96
CA GLU A 70 -13.43 10.97 16.59
C GLU A 70 -14.36 11.63 15.57
N THR A 71 -13.84 11.99 14.40
CA THR A 71 -14.56 12.60 13.29
C THR A 71 -14.61 11.65 12.08
N PRO A 72 -15.80 11.46 11.47
CA PRO A 72 -15.90 10.70 10.23
C PRO A 72 -15.30 11.51 9.07
N GLY A 73 -14.79 10.80 8.07
CA GLY A 73 -14.37 11.42 6.82
C GLY A 73 -15.52 12.20 6.16
N GLN A 74 -15.20 13.33 5.53
CA GLN A 74 -16.22 14.19 4.90
C GLN A 74 -16.44 13.90 3.40
N VAL A 75 -15.62 13.03 2.79
CA VAL A 75 -15.80 12.63 1.40
C VAL A 75 -16.85 11.52 1.32
N VAL A 76 -17.93 11.75 0.57
CA VAL A 76 -19.01 10.78 0.43
C VAL A 76 -18.65 9.76 -0.67
N LEU A 77 -19.01 8.49 -0.45
CA LEU A 77 -18.71 7.35 -1.35
C LEU A 77 -17.20 7.09 -1.58
N ASP A 78 -16.36 7.54 -0.66
CA ASP A 78 -14.92 7.19 -0.63
C ASP A 78 -14.67 5.68 -0.50
N ALA A 79 -15.54 4.95 0.19
CA ALA A 79 -15.51 3.49 0.26
C ALA A 79 -15.53 2.80 -1.12
N ALA A 80 -16.08 3.43 -2.17
CA ALA A 80 -16.03 2.88 -3.53
C ALA A 80 -14.62 2.87 -4.14
N TRP A 81 -13.69 3.60 -3.53
CA TRP A 81 -12.31 3.81 -3.98
C TRP A 81 -11.27 3.24 -2.99
N THR A 82 -11.70 2.42 -2.03
CA THR A 82 -10.78 1.79 -1.09
C THR A 82 -9.91 0.73 -1.78
N SER A 83 -8.61 0.77 -1.48
CA SER A 83 -7.64 -0.24 -1.95
C SER A 83 -7.69 -1.53 -1.12
N GLY A 84 -8.39 -1.52 0.02
CA GLY A 84 -8.44 -2.64 0.97
C GLY A 84 -8.68 -2.17 2.41
N ALA A 85 -8.92 -3.12 3.31
CA ALA A 85 -9.02 -2.84 4.75
C ALA A 85 -7.67 -2.42 5.34
N LEU A 86 -7.70 -1.62 6.41
CA LEU A 86 -6.48 -1.13 7.05
C LEU A 86 -5.88 -2.19 8.00
N SER A 87 -4.62 -1.98 8.35
CA SER A 87 -3.87 -2.79 9.29
C SER A 87 -4.52 -2.78 10.66
N LEU A 88 -4.21 -3.79 11.49
CA LEU A 88 -4.75 -3.87 12.86
C LEU A 88 -4.51 -2.63 13.71
N LYS A 89 -3.47 -1.84 13.41
CA LYS A 89 -3.13 -0.64 14.17
C LYS A 89 -3.89 0.60 13.72
N HIS A 90 -4.22 0.69 12.44
CA HIS A 90 -4.94 1.84 11.89
C HIS A 90 -6.40 1.53 11.53
N HIS A 91 -6.92 0.33 11.79
CA HIS A 91 -8.31 -0.05 11.50
C HIS A 91 -9.37 0.92 12.06
N THR A 92 -9.08 1.63 13.16
CA THR A 92 -9.99 2.65 13.71
C THR A 92 -10.13 3.89 12.84
N LEU A 93 -9.30 4.02 11.80
CA LEU A 93 -9.29 5.13 10.83
C LEU A 93 -9.97 4.73 9.51
N GLU A 94 -10.55 3.53 9.39
CA GLU A 94 -11.15 3.03 8.14
C GLU A 94 -12.24 3.94 7.58
N ASP A 95 -13.00 4.61 8.46
CA ASP A 95 -14.06 5.56 8.10
C ASP A 95 -13.58 7.03 8.03
N ASN A 96 -12.26 7.26 8.10
CA ASN A 96 -11.67 8.60 7.99
C ASN A 96 -10.38 8.56 7.16
N CYS A 97 -10.54 8.36 5.85
CA CYS A 97 -9.44 8.33 4.89
C CYS A 97 -8.59 9.61 4.89
N GLU A 98 -9.19 10.74 5.27
CA GLU A 98 -8.55 12.07 5.35
C GLU A 98 -7.52 12.18 6.49
N SER A 99 -7.49 11.19 7.40
CA SER A 99 -6.42 11.03 8.39
C SER A 99 -5.06 10.78 7.76
N CYS A 100 -5.03 10.22 6.54
CA CYS A 100 -3.81 9.94 5.78
C CYS A 100 -3.79 10.69 4.43
N HIS A 101 -4.91 10.70 3.71
CA HIS A 101 -5.05 11.31 2.39
C HIS A 101 -5.52 12.76 2.49
N VAL A 102 -4.57 13.68 2.72
CA VAL A 102 -4.86 15.09 2.98
C VAL A 102 -5.09 15.93 1.72
N ALA A 103 -4.53 15.52 0.58
CA ALA A 103 -4.62 16.22 -0.70
C ALA A 103 -5.03 15.28 -1.84
N ALA A 104 -5.80 15.80 -2.81
CA ALA A 104 -6.23 15.03 -3.97
C ALA A 104 -5.10 14.84 -4.98
N PHE A 105 -5.02 13.64 -5.57
CA PHE A 105 -4.00 13.26 -6.56
C PHE A 105 -2.55 13.35 -6.05
N GLU A 106 -2.38 13.34 -4.73
CA GLU A 106 -1.09 13.32 -4.05
C GLU A 106 -1.00 12.05 -3.21
N SER A 107 0.17 11.43 -3.17
CA SER A 107 0.41 10.30 -2.28
C SER A 107 0.30 10.71 -0.81
N VAL A 108 0.11 9.75 0.09
CA VAL A 108 0.21 10.01 1.53
C VAL A 108 1.65 10.44 1.84
N GLN A 109 1.78 11.61 2.47
CA GLN A 109 3.07 12.20 2.84
C GLN A 109 3.52 11.75 4.24
N ASP A 110 4.82 11.68 4.45
CA ASP A 110 5.47 11.33 5.71
C ASP A 110 5.08 12.29 6.83
N GLU A 111 4.89 13.58 6.52
CA GLU A 111 4.44 14.62 7.46
C GLU A 111 3.11 14.22 8.13
N THR A 112 2.20 13.60 7.38
CA THR A 112 0.92 13.13 7.92
C THR A 112 1.14 12.00 8.93
N CYS A 113 2.07 11.08 8.64
CA CYS A 113 2.41 10.00 9.55
C CYS A 113 3.01 10.54 10.87
N ILE A 114 3.98 11.45 10.78
CA ILE A 114 4.69 11.98 11.95
C ILE A 114 3.85 12.96 12.77
N SER A 115 2.74 13.48 12.24
CA SER A 115 1.78 14.26 13.03
C SER A 115 1.22 13.51 14.25
N CYS A 116 1.20 12.16 14.18
CA CYS A 116 0.83 11.28 15.28
C CYS A 116 2.04 10.46 15.81
N HIS A 117 3.07 10.32 14.98
CA HIS A 117 4.27 9.51 15.25
C HIS A 117 5.53 10.36 15.45
N GLU A 118 5.42 11.51 16.15
CA GLU A 118 6.53 12.46 16.37
C GLU A 118 7.80 11.84 16.96
N GLY A 119 7.64 10.78 17.77
CA GLY A 119 8.74 10.05 18.40
C GLY A 119 9.38 8.97 17.54
N THR A 120 8.88 8.73 16.32
CA THR A 120 9.41 7.70 15.42
C THR A 120 10.71 8.17 14.81
N GLY A 121 11.79 7.48 15.16
CA GLY A 121 13.09 7.70 14.55
C GLY A 121 13.20 7.00 13.19
N ASN A 122 14.00 7.58 12.31
CA ASN A 122 14.39 6.93 11.05
C ASN A 122 15.20 5.65 11.33
N HIS A 123 15.14 4.70 10.40
CA HIS A 123 15.95 3.48 10.46
C HIS A 123 17.46 3.78 10.61
N ALA A 124 17.93 4.83 9.95
CA ALA A 124 19.21 5.50 10.19
C ALA A 124 19.07 7.00 9.94
N ALA A 125 20.06 7.82 10.33
CA ALA A 125 20.05 9.23 9.94
C ALA A 125 19.95 9.36 8.41
N MET A 126 19.04 10.20 7.90
CA MET A 126 18.69 10.23 6.47
C MET A 126 19.90 10.30 5.52
N PRO A 127 20.91 11.16 5.73
CA PRO A 127 22.09 11.18 4.86
C PRO A 127 22.84 9.84 4.79
N ARG A 128 22.84 9.09 5.91
CA ARG A 128 23.44 7.77 5.99
C ARG A 128 22.56 6.72 5.31
N GLN A 129 21.24 6.81 5.47
CA GLN A 129 20.29 5.90 4.82
C GLN A 129 20.33 6.05 3.30
N THR A 130 20.30 7.28 2.78
CA THR A 130 20.46 7.58 1.35
C THR A 130 21.77 7.04 0.80
N LYS A 131 22.88 7.21 1.52
CA LYS A 131 24.17 6.67 1.10
C LYS A 131 24.23 5.13 1.16
N GLY A 132 23.51 4.51 2.09
CA GLY A 132 23.48 3.06 2.28
C GLY A 132 22.59 2.32 1.28
N MET A 133 21.64 3.02 0.66
CA MET A 133 20.75 2.46 -0.36
C MET A 133 21.54 2.13 -1.64
N PRO A 134 21.30 0.97 -2.28
CA PRO A 134 21.88 0.69 -3.59
C PRO A 134 21.34 1.67 -4.65
N ASP A 135 22.11 1.84 -5.72
CA ASP A 135 21.61 2.54 -6.90
C ASP A 135 20.42 1.78 -7.49
N LEU A 136 19.36 2.52 -7.81
CA LEU A 136 18.18 1.97 -8.47
C LEU A 136 18.55 1.46 -9.86
N SER A 137 17.93 0.36 -10.29
CA SER A 137 18.03 -0.03 -11.69
C SER A 137 17.40 1.07 -12.58
N PRO A 138 17.73 1.15 -13.88
CA PRO A 138 17.11 2.14 -14.77
C PRO A 138 15.58 2.04 -14.80
N GLY A 139 15.03 0.84 -14.64
CA GLY A 139 13.58 0.62 -14.56
C GLY A 139 12.98 1.17 -13.28
N ASP A 140 13.60 0.87 -12.14
CA ASP A 140 13.13 1.36 -10.84
C ASP A 140 13.27 2.88 -10.75
N ALA A 141 14.35 3.46 -11.28
CA ALA A 141 14.55 4.90 -11.35
C ALA A 141 13.44 5.58 -12.17
N LEU A 142 13.03 5.00 -13.31
CA LEU A 142 11.91 5.51 -14.10
C LEU A 142 10.59 5.41 -13.34
N GLN A 143 10.34 4.30 -12.64
CA GLN A 143 9.13 4.13 -11.83
C GLN A 143 9.05 5.17 -10.71
N TRP A 144 10.16 5.41 -10.01
CA TRP A 144 10.24 6.44 -8.96
C TRP A 144 10.08 7.84 -9.52
N GLN A 145 10.67 8.15 -10.67
CA GLN A 145 10.48 9.44 -11.33
C GLN A 145 9.00 9.70 -11.67
N ILE A 146 8.29 8.68 -12.15
CA ILE A 146 6.84 8.77 -12.42
C ILE A 146 6.07 8.96 -11.11
N ALA A 147 6.40 8.17 -10.07
CA ALA A 147 5.72 8.21 -8.78
C ALA A 147 5.90 9.56 -8.07
N GLU A 148 7.10 10.14 -8.11
CA GLU A 148 7.39 11.49 -7.61
C GLU A 148 6.56 12.55 -8.37
N GLY A 149 6.28 12.33 -9.65
CA GLY A 149 5.35 13.17 -10.43
C GLY A 149 3.91 13.18 -9.89
N PHE A 150 3.52 12.16 -9.12
CA PHE A 150 2.25 12.07 -8.39
C PHE A 150 2.41 12.37 -6.89
N GLY A 151 3.52 13.02 -6.50
CA GLY A 151 3.80 13.42 -5.14
C GLY A 151 4.16 12.26 -4.21
N LYS A 152 4.52 11.07 -4.71
CA LYS A 152 5.05 10.02 -3.85
C LYS A 152 6.47 10.40 -3.42
N GLU A 153 6.69 10.53 -2.11
CA GLU A 153 8.03 10.69 -1.57
C GLU A 153 8.90 9.49 -1.97
N GLY A 154 10.19 9.75 -2.22
CA GLY A 154 11.11 8.78 -2.82
C GLY A 154 11.24 7.45 -2.04
N PRO A 155 12.16 6.56 -2.47
CA PRO A 155 12.25 5.18 -1.97
C PRO A 155 12.51 5.02 -0.46
N LEU A 156 12.78 6.12 0.26
CA LEU A 156 13.01 6.13 1.71
C LEU A 156 11.86 6.74 2.51
N GLY A 157 10.77 7.15 1.86
CA GLY A 157 9.56 7.62 2.54
C GLY A 157 8.88 6.49 3.32
N CYS A 158 8.07 6.84 4.33
CA CYS A 158 7.39 5.90 5.21
C CYS A 158 6.62 4.85 4.41
N VAL A 159 5.83 5.27 3.44
CA VAL A 159 4.98 4.39 2.61
C VAL A 159 5.74 3.61 1.53
N ALA A 160 7.07 3.77 1.41
CA ALA A 160 7.90 2.90 0.59
C ALA A 160 8.21 1.56 1.30
N CYS A 161 8.15 1.54 2.64
CA CYS A 161 8.42 0.36 3.47
C CYS A 161 7.23 -0.04 4.35
N HIS A 162 6.46 0.95 4.83
CA HIS A 162 5.26 0.79 5.65
C HIS A 162 4.01 0.93 4.80
N SER A 163 3.73 -0.10 4.00
CA SER A 163 2.50 -0.20 3.22
C SER A 163 1.29 -0.40 4.13
N GLU A 164 0.16 0.17 3.70
CA GLU A 164 -1.15 0.07 4.33
C GLU A 164 -2.16 -0.43 3.28
N HIS A 165 -3.39 -0.76 3.69
CA HIS A 165 -4.42 -1.46 2.90
C HIS A 165 -4.15 -2.95 2.65
N GLU A 166 -3.33 -3.57 3.49
CA GLU A 166 -3.01 -5.00 3.41
C GLU A 166 -3.98 -5.89 4.22
N GLY A 167 -5.09 -5.31 4.69
CA GLY A 167 -6.08 -5.96 5.52
C GLY A 167 -5.75 -5.94 7.01
N PRO A 168 -6.59 -6.58 7.86
CA PRO A 168 -6.47 -6.55 9.32
C PRO A 168 -5.36 -7.48 9.80
N VAL A 169 -4.15 -7.29 9.28
CA VAL A 169 -2.93 -7.97 9.69
C VAL A 169 -2.06 -7.01 10.49
N ARG A 170 -1.20 -7.58 11.35
CA ARG A 170 -0.06 -6.79 11.83
C ARG A 170 0.86 -6.59 10.64
N GLN A 171 1.48 -5.42 10.54
CA GLN A 171 2.51 -5.20 9.53
C GLN A 171 3.50 -6.35 9.62
N LYS A 172 3.64 -7.10 8.52
CA LYS A 172 4.49 -8.30 8.51
C LYS A 172 5.91 -7.85 8.83
N SER A 173 6.60 -8.62 9.65
CA SER A 173 8.03 -8.43 9.80
C SER A 173 8.69 -8.50 8.42
N ALA A 174 9.64 -7.60 8.17
CA ALA A 174 10.42 -7.60 6.95
C ALA A 174 10.92 -9.01 6.63
N SER A 175 10.83 -9.39 5.35
CA SER A 175 11.45 -10.63 4.89
C SER A 175 12.97 -10.50 4.92
N GLU A 176 13.66 -11.63 4.87
CA GLU A 176 15.11 -11.65 4.68
C GLU A 176 15.53 -10.87 3.42
N ALA A 177 14.81 -11.06 2.30
CA ALA A 177 15.06 -10.33 1.06
C ALA A 177 14.96 -8.81 1.26
N PHE A 178 13.93 -8.33 1.98
CA PHE A 178 13.79 -6.90 2.27
C PHE A 178 14.99 -6.33 3.03
N CYS A 179 15.55 -7.10 3.97
CA CYS A 179 16.77 -6.68 4.66
C CYS A 179 17.96 -6.64 3.70
N ALA A 180 18.11 -7.67 2.87
CA ALA A 180 19.20 -7.83 1.93
C ALA A 180 19.21 -6.76 0.83
N ASP A 181 18.03 -6.28 0.38
CA ASP A 181 17.91 -5.23 -0.65
C ASP A 181 18.77 -3.99 -0.31
N CYS A 182 18.90 -3.65 0.98
CA CYS A 182 19.82 -2.60 1.42
C CYS A 182 21.15 -3.14 2.00
N HIS A 183 21.13 -4.27 2.69
CA HIS A 183 22.26 -4.76 3.49
C HIS A 183 23.18 -5.79 2.81
N ASP A 184 22.87 -6.26 1.60
CA ASP A 184 23.63 -7.31 0.88
C ASP A 184 25.09 -6.90 0.60
N THR A 185 25.31 -5.62 0.30
CA THR A 185 26.63 -5.05 -0.06
C THR A 185 26.88 -3.71 0.63
N LEU A 186 26.40 -3.55 1.87
CA LEU A 186 26.43 -2.26 2.57
C LEU A 186 27.85 -1.75 2.83
N ASP A 187 28.81 -2.63 3.07
CA ASP A 187 30.22 -2.29 3.29
C ASP A 187 30.87 -1.57 2.10
N THR A 188 30.39 -1.84 0.87
CA THR A 188 30.85 -1.16 -0.35
C THR A 188 30.40 0.31 -0.41
N ARG A 189 29.29 0.64 0.26
CA ARG A 189 28.67 1.96 0.29
C ARG A 189 29.00 2.74 1.57
N LEU A 190 29.02 2.05 2.71
CA LEU A 190 29.30 2.59 4.03
C LEU A 190 30.54 1.90 4.63
N THR A 191 31.73 2.41 4.33
CA THR A 191 33.01 1.82 4.77
C THR A 191 33.31 1.96 6.26
N ASP A 192 32.51 2.72 6.99
CA ASP A 192 32.65 2.97 8.43
C ASP A 192 31.80 2.01 9.30
N VAL A 193 31.02 1.11 8.68
CA VAL A 193 30.29 0.05 9.40
C VAL A 193 31.25 -1.03 9.91
N LYS A 194 30.99 -1.52 11.12
CA LYS A 194 31.79 -2.58 11.78
C LYS A 194 31.08 -3.93 11.84
N PHE A 195 29.99 -4.07 11.10
CA PHE A 195 29.20 -5.29 10.95
C PHE A 195 29.30 -5.77 9.51
N ALA A 196 29.17 -7.08 9.31
CA ALA A 196 29.19 -7.66 7.98
C ALA A 196 27.84 -7.44 7.27
N ASN A 197 27.84 -7.63 5.95
CA ASN A 197 26.63 -7.61 5.14
C ASN A 197 25.62 -8.68 5.58
N ALA A 198 24.34 -8.43 5.29
CA ALA A 198 23.23 -9.31 5.65
C ALA A 198 22.53 -9.82 4.38
N HIS A 199 23.27 -10.56 3.56
CA HIS A 199 22.81 -11.13 2.29
C HIS A 199 22.17 -12.52 2.42
N ASP A 200 22.50 -13.25 3.48
CA ASP A 200 21.97 -14.59 3.75
C ASP A 200 21.82 -14.83 5.26
N PHE A 201 20.63 -15.24 5.67
CA PHE A 201 20.26 -15.51 7.06
C PHE A 201 20.32 -17.00 7.39
N GLY A 202 20.56 -17.87 6.39
CA GLY A 202 20.62 -19.32 6.55
C GLY A 202 22.02 -19.88 6.78
N LYS A 203 22.99 -19.53 5.93
CA LYS A 203 24.33 -20.15 5.90
C LYS A 203 25.45 -19.17 6.23
N GLU A 204 25.32 -17.91 5.83
CA GLU A 204 26.34 -16.88 5.93
C GLU A 204 25.97 -15.74 6.88
N HIS A 205 24.92 -15.91 7.69
CA HIS A 205 24.49 -14.88 8.63
C HIS A 205 25.62 -14.51 9.61
N PRO A 206 26.01 -13.22 9.67
CA PRO A 206 26.99 -12.79 10.65
C PRO A 206 26.44 -12.99 12.07
N GLN A 207 27.23 -13.58 12.96
CA GLN A 207 26.81 -13.80 14.34
C GLN A 207 26.35 -12.48 14.98
N PHE A 208 25.19 -12.50 15.65
CA PHE A 208 24.69 -11.33 16.36
C PHE A 208 25.75 -10.82 17.35
N ARG A 209 26.07 -9.53 17.27
CA ARG A 209 27.04 -8.86 18.16
C ARG A 209 26.29 -7.90 19.08
N PRO A 210 25.58 -8.40 20.10
CA PRO A 210 24.80 -7.56 21.00
C PRO A 210 25.70 -6.52 21.69
N LEU A 211 25.14 -5.33 21.88
CA LEU A 211 25.68 -4.32 22.78
C LEU A 211 25.14 -4.62 24.18
N TYR A 212 26.02 -4.73 25.16
CA TYR A 212 25.66 -4.95 26.56
C TYR A 212 26.54 -4.11 27.48
N TYR A 213 26.02 -3.74 28.65
CA TYR A 213 26.82 -3.11 29.69
C TYR A 213 27.56 -4.21 30.44
N ALA A 214 28.90 -4.24 30.34
CA ALA A 214 29.72 -5.31 30.92
C ALA A 214 29.70 -5.35 32.45
N SER A 215 29.23 -4.28 33.09
CA SER A 215 29.05 -4.19 34.53
C SER A 215 27.91 -3.23 34.89
N PHE A 216 27.35 -3.40 36.08
CA PHE A 216 26.35 -2.50 36.63
C PHE A 216 26.98 -1.09 36.82
N GLY A 217 26.34 -0.06 36.25
CA GLY A 217 26.84 1.32 36.28
C GLY A 217 27.88 1.67 35.22
N ALA A 218 28.17 0.80 34.26
CA ALA A 218 29.06 1.14 33.14
C ALA A 218 28.48 2.30 32.31
N ALA A 219 29.30 3.33 32.05
CA ALA A 219 28.88 4.53 31.33
C ALA A 219 28.65 4.32 29.82
N LYS A 220 29.21 3.26 29.24
CA LYS A 220 29.09 2.94 27.81
C LYS A 220 28.91 1.42 27.62
N PRO A 221 28.04 0.99 26.70
CA PRO A 221 27.91 -0.43 26.36
C PRO A 221 29.13 -0.91 25.58
N VAL A 222 29.48 -2.19 25.73
CA VAL A 222 30.49 -2.89 24.93
C VAL A 222 29.81 -3.85 23.97
N ARG A 223 30.42 -4.08 22.81
CA ARG A 223 29.89 -5.00 21.80
C ARG A 223 30.52 -6.37 21.94
N ALA A 224 29.70 -7.43 21.96
CA ALA A 224 30.21 -8.79 21.95
C ALA A 224 31.08 -9.04 20.70
N THR A 225 32.28 -9.59 20.90
CA THR A 225 33.14 -10.14 19.85
C THR A 225 32.97 -11.65 19.85
N THR A 226 32.26 -12.19 18.86
CA THR A 226 32.20 -13.64 18.65
C THR A 226 33.48 -14.09 17.96
N VAL A 227 34.45 -14.57 18.73
CA VAL A 227 35.43 -15.53 18.21
C VAL A 227 34.62 -16.80 17.91
N ARG A 228 34.72 -17.35 16.69
CA ARG A 228 34.08 -18.63 16.34
C ARG A 228 34.39 -19.65 17.44
N PRO A 229 33.41 -20.18 18.20
CA PRO A 229 33.68 -21.39 18.95
C PRO A 229 33.91 -22.47 17.88
N ARG A 230 35.13 -22.98 17.77
CA ARG A 230 35.33 -24.27 17.09
C ARG A 230 34.51 -25.25 17.90
N TRP A 231 33.35 -25.67 17.38
CA TRP A 231 32.49 -26.70 17.98
C TRP A 231 33.15 -28.11 18.04
N ASN A 232 34.48 -28.20 17.86
CA ASN A 232 35.27 -29.43 17.87
C ASN A 232 36.46 -29.35 18.85
N ALA A 233 36.25 -28.80 20.05
CA ALA A 233 37.20 -28.97 21.15
C ALA A 233 36.61 -29.93 22.18
N PRO A 234 37.24 -31.09 22.47
CA PRO A 234 36.73 -32.01 23.47
C PRO A 234 36.70 -31.32 24.84
N ALA A 235 35.54 -31.40 25.49
CA ALA A 235 35.32 -30.86 26.81
C ALA A 235 36.35 -31.45 27.79
N SER A 236 37.29 -30.63 28.24
CA SER A 236 38.07 -30.93 29.43
C SER A 236 38.04 -29.72 30.36
N ASN A 237 37.65 -30.00 31.60
CA ASN A 237 37.52 -29.11 32.76
C ASN A 237 36.34 -28.13 32.77
N SER A 238 35.16 -28.69 33.04
CA SER A 238 34.10 -28.04 33.80
C SER A 238 34.58 -27.75 35.23
N ARG A 239 35.02 -26.51 35.49
CA ARG A 239 35.01 -25.96 36.85
C ARG A 239 33.64 -25.32 37.06
N THR A 240 32.82 -26.00 37.85
CA THR A 240 31.46 -25.66 38.25
C THR A 240 31.38 -24.23 38.79
N MET A 241 30.66 -23.37 38.07
CA MET A 241 30.19 -22.08 38.57
C MET A 241 28.76 -22.32 39.08
N SER A 242 28.63 -22.49 40.40
CA SER A 242 27.33 -22.70 41.06
C SER A 242 26.43 -21.49 40.85
N ILE A 243 25.43 -21.64 39.97
CA ILE A 243 24.33 -20.70 39.84
C ILE A 243 23.36 -20.94 41.00
N TRP A 244 23.10 -19.85 41.72
CA TRP A 244 22.08 -19.68 42.75
C TRP A 244 20.80 -20.48 42.47
N THR A 245 20.49 -21.43 43.34
CA THR A 245 19.18 -22.05 43.44
C THR A 245 18.19 -21.06 44.06
N ARG A 246 17.09 -20.76 43.34
CA ARG A 246 15.95 -20.01 43.88
C ARG A 246 15.28 -20.86 44.97
N PRO A 247 14.99 -20.34 46.17
CA PRO A 247 14.18 -21.09 47.13
C PRO A 247 12.73 -21.18 46.66
N ALA A 248 12.17 -22.38 46.81
CA ALA A 248 10.82 -22.74 46.42
C ALA A 248 9.75 -21.89 47.13
N ALA A 249 8.79 -21.38 46.35
CA ALA A 249 7.60 -20.73 46.86
C ALA A 249 6.77 -21.72 47.71
N ARG A 250 6.53 -21.37 48.97
CA ARG A 250 5.55 -22.06 49.82
C ARG A 250 4.15 -21.69 49.35
N ARG A 251 3.36 -22.72 49.08
CA ARG A 251 1.90 -22.66 48.95
C ARG A 251 1.28 -22.18 50.26
N GLY A 252 0.23 -21.38 50.15
CA GLY A 252 -0.74 -21.22 51.23
C GLY A 252 -1.53 -19.92 51.13
N TRP A 253 -2.66 -19.94 50.42
CA TRP A 253 -3.82 -19.10 50.75
C TRP A 253 -5.07 -19.98 50.74
N ARG A 254 -5.79 -19.91 51.86
CA ARG A 254 -7.19 -20.31 52.02
C ARG A 254 -8.07 -19.25 51.37
#